data_AF-A0AAD0USR5-F1
#
_entry.id   AF-A0AAD0USR5-F1
#
_cell.length_a   1.000
_cell.length_b   1.000
_cell.length_c   1.000
_cell.angle_alpha   90.00
_cell.angle_beta   90.00
_cell.angle_gamma   90.00
#
_symmetry.space_group_name_H-M   'P 1'
#
loop_
_entity.id
_entity.type
_entity.pdbx_description
1 polymer ?
#
loop_
_entity_poly.entity_id
_entity_poly.type
_entity_poly.pdbx_seq_one_letter_code
_entity_poly.pdbx_strand_id
1 'polypeptide(L)'
;MQKVIRLNPIYKDRIWGGRKLGDFLGRNIPDGNIGESWEISDYGDDVSIINNGPLAGKNFRAAYRENTDAILGKPFRDKPFPLLIKIIDAKEKLSVQVHPDDAYAEKYDPQSAGKKEAWTVLQAEPGSKLVCGFLNATSREEFKSLVEQNKAEEVLRQIPVNEGDSFLLNPGRIHAIGAGILLMEVQQSSDSTYRVYDYGRPRELHLQKALDVLDYSGPSEADVMKPEPKTWGDGTRFRLTANDKFLMETLEVSGNGKTFQILNVYSEPVFQILVVLRGKIEVEGEILSQGDTLLLTASGLNEGISAVNLAKETKLSVSGPGSDWVAYKD
;
A
#
# COMPACT_ATOMS: atom_id res chain seq x y z
N MET A 1 20.13 18.57 -2.48
CA MET A 1 19.00 18.55 -1.51
C MET A 1 18.95 17.18 -0.86
N GLN A 2 18.17 16.96 0.21
CA GLN A 2 18.03 15.61 0.79
C GLN A 2 17.36 14.69 -0.24
N LYS A 3 18.12 13.76 -0.83
CA LYS A 3 17.64 12.91 -1.93
C LYS A 3 16.62 11.87 -1.47
N VAL A 4 16.81 11.35 -0.27
CA VAL A 4 15.98 10.30 0.33
C VAL A 4 15.51 10.69 1.72
N ILE A 5 14.26 10.36 2.03
CA ILE A 5 13.60 10.65 3.30
C ILE A 5 13.13 9.34 3.90
N ARG A 6 13.59 9.06 5.12
CA ARG A 6 13.11 7.97 5.96
C ARG A 6 12.19 8.55 7.03
N LEU A 7 11.10 7.85 7.31
CA LEU A 7 10.06 8.29 8.23
C LEU A 7 9.89 7.29 9.37
N ASN A 8 9.52 7.79 10.54
CA ASN A 8 9.12 6.94 11.66
C ASN A 8 7.73 6.35 11.36
N PRO A 9 7.56 5.02 11.47
CA PRO A 9 6.26 4.39 11.30
C PRO A 9 5.30 4.80 12.43
N ILE A 10 4.01 4.95 12.10
CA ILE A 10 2.95 5.13 13.09
C ILE A 10 2.29 3.76 13.30
N TYR A 11 2.48 3.17 14.47
CA TYR A 11 1.88 1.88 14.82
C TYR A 11 0.45 2.04 15.33
N LYS A 12 -0.44 1.17 14.86
CA LYS A 12 -1.85 1.16 15.27
C LYS A 12 -2.21 -0.18 15.91
N ASP A 13 -2.70 -0.13 17.16
CA ASP A 13 -3.32 -1.28 17.80
C ASP A 13 -4.65 -1.60 17.09
N ARG A 14 -4.87 -2.89 16.84
CA ARG A 14 -6.05 -3.46 16.20
C ARG A 14 -6.38 -4.78 16.89
N ILE A 15 -7.68 -5.04 17.08
CA ILE A 15 -8.16 -6.29 17.67
C ILE A 15 -7.68 -7.56 16.92
N TRP A 16 -7.42 -7.44 15.62
CA TRP A 16 -6.96 -8.50 14.74
C TRP A 16 -5.43 -8.51 14.54
N GLY A 17 -4.74 -7.55 15.15
CA GLY A 17 -3.31 -7.31 14.99
C GLY A 17 -2.43 -8.39 15.61
N GLY A 18 -1.19 -8.45 15.13
CA GLY A 18 -0.21 -9.45 15.53
C GLY A 18 1.08 -8.85 16.09
N ARG A 19 2.13 -9.66 16.01
CA ARG A 19 3.50 -9.31 16.41
C ARG A 19 4.54 -9.55 15.30
N LYS A 20 4.13 -9.93 14.08
CA LYS A 20 5.05 -10.21 12.96
C LYS A 20 5.87 -9.00 12.54
N LEU A 21 5.35 -7.78 12.72
CA LEU A 21 6.16 -6.58 12.55
C LEU A 21 7.43 -6.62 13.42
N GLY A 22 7.36 -7.17 14.64
CA GLY A 22 8.51 -7.38 15.50
C GLY A 22 9.22 -8.70 15.24
N ASP A 23 8.48 -9.81 15.24
CA ASP A 23 9.05 -11.16 15.21
C ASP A 23 9.66 -11.52 13.84
N PHE A 24 9.04 -11.06 12.74
CA PHE A 24 9.47 -11.38 11.38
C PHE A 24 10.33 -10.27 10.77
N LEU A 25 9.93 -9.00 10.90
CA LEU A 25 10.72 -7.87 10.37
C LEU A 25 11.81 -7.37 11.33
N GLY A 26 11.85 -7.88 12.58
CA GLY A 26 12.85 -7.48 13.57
C GLY A 26 12.67 -6.06 14.13
N ARG A 27 11.47 -5.48 14.02
CA ARG A 27 11.21 -4.09 14.47
C ARG A 27 10.98 -4.01 15.97
N ASN A 28 11.35 -2.89 16.56
CA ASN A 28 10.89 -2.54 17.90
C ASN A 28 9.51 -1.86 17.79
N ILE A 29 8.46 -2.55 18.22
CA ILE A 29 7.07 -2.07 18.14
C ILE A 29 6.46 -1.97 19.54
N PRO A 30 5.49 -1.06 19.79
CA PRO A 30 4.82 -0.92 21.08
C PRO A 30 4.18 -2.22 21.56
N ASP A 31 3.84 -2.32 22.85
CA ASP A 31 3.03 -3.42 23.38
C ASP A 31 1.63 -3.44 22.76
N GLY A 32 0.94 -4.59 22.84
CA GLY A 32 -0.42 -4.77 22.32
C GLY A 32 -0.47 -5.50 20.97
N ASN A 33 -1.66 -5.48 20.35
CA ASN A 33 -1.93 -6.16 19.09
C ASN A 33 -1.73 -5.18 17.94
N ILE A 34 -0.51 -5.08 17.42
CA ILE A 34 -0.21 -4.09 16.38
C ILE A 34 -0.63 -4.65 15.03
N GLY A 35 -1.70 -4.09 14.46
CA GLY A 35 -2.24 -4.53 13.18
C GLY A 35 -1.73 -3.73 12.00
N GLU A 36 -1.38 -2.46 12.20
CA GLU A 36 -0.92 -1.59 11.10
C GLU A 36 0.35 -0.84 11.51
N SER A 37 1.22 -0.67 10.54
CA SER A 37 2.37 0.23 10.56
C SER A 37 2.20 1.20 9.40
N TRP A 38 1.87 2.46 9.67
CA TRP A 38 1.76 3.47 8.61
C TRP A 38 3.17 4.01 8.35
N GLU A 39 3.74 3.60 7.23
CA GLU A 39 5.13 3.86 6.85
C GLU A 39 5.31 5.30 6.35
N ILE A 40 4.35 5.80 5.57
CA ILE A 40 4.30 7.18 5.09
C ILE A 40 2.85 7.66 5.15
N SER A 41 2.58 8.65 5.99
CA SER A 41 1.25 9.22 6.18
C SER A 41 1.27 10.74 6.22
N ASP A 42 0.29 11.31 5.53
CA ASP A 42 -0.14 12.71 5.58
C ASP A 42 -1.65 12.79 5.88
N TYR A 43 -2.21 11.75 6.51
CA TYR A 43 -3.65 11.63 6.70
C TYR A 43 -4.09 12.24 8.04
N GLY A 44 -5.02 13.21 7.99
CA GLY A 44 -5.58 13.85 9.19
C GLY A 44 -4.49 14.40 10.12
N ASP A 45 -4.54 13.98 11.39
CA ASP A 45 -3.54 14.29 12.42
C ASP A 45 -2.40 13.26 12.48
N ASP A 46 -2.55 12.11 11.82
CA ASP A 46 -1.57 11.03 11.77
C ASP A 46 -0.51 11.29 10.70
N VAL A 47 0.27 12.36 10.88
CA VAL A 47 1.34 12.75 9.96
C VAL A 47 2.68 12.19 10.42
N SER A 48 3.37 11.50 9.51
CA SER A 48 4.68 10.89 9.79
C SER A 48 5.76 11.94 10.14
N ILE A 49 6.75 11.52 10.92
CA ILE A 49 7.92 12.33 11.29
C ILE A 49 9.14 11.83 10.54
N ILE A 50 9.89 12.74 9.90
CA ILE A 50 11.14 12.43 9.21
C ILE A 50 12.21 12.08 10.25
N ASN A 51 13.00 11.02 10.02
CA ASN A 51 13.99 10.54 10.99
C ASN A 51 15.45 10.59 10.49
N ASN A 52 15.70 11.07 9.28
CA ASN A 52 17.04 11.15 8.72
C ASN A 52 17.34 12.49 8.04
N GLY A 53 18.64 12.74 7.85
CA GLY A 53 19.14 13.89 7.11
C GLY A 53 18.78 15.26 7.73
N PRO A 54 18.95 16.36 6.97
CA PRO A 54 18.69 17.72 7.44
C PRO A 54 17.24 18.02 7.84
N LEU A 55 16.29 17.20 7.42
CA LEU A 55 14.87 17.34 7.77
C LEU A 55 14.46 16.48 8.97
N ALA A 56 15.38 15.76 9.60
CA ALA A 56 15.09 14.92 10.77
C ALA A 56 14.36 15.69 11.89
N GLY A 57 13.35 15.07 12.47
CA GLY A 57 12.48 15.63 13.49
C GLY A 57 11.33 16.49 12.94
N LYS A 58 11.34 16.86 11.65
CA LYS A 58 10.24 17.61 11.05
C LYS A 58 9.03 16.72 10.79
N ASN A 59 7.86 17.32 10.97
CA ASN A 59 6.60 16.80 10.47
C ASN A 59 6.63 16.73 8.93
N PHE A 60 6.28 15.58 8.35
CA PHE A 60 6.38 15.33 6.91
C PHE A 60 5.58 16.35 6.08
N ARG A 61 4.35 16.65 6.51
CA ARG A 61 3.49 17.65 5.88
C ARG A 61 4.12 19.02 5.83
N ALA A 62 4.68 19.47 6.96
CA ALA A 62 5.38 20.75 7.01
C ALA A 62 6.61 20.77 6.08
N ALA A 63 7.41 19.70 6.12
CA ALA A 63 8.63 19.60 5.32
C ALA A 63 8.36 19.64 3.82
N TYR A 64 7.38 18.87 3.32
CA TYR A 64 7.09 18.89 1.89
C TYR A 64 6.41 20.19 1.46
N ARG A 65 5.60 20.85 2.31
CA ARG A 65 4.99 22.15 1.96
C ARG A 65 5.98 23.29 1.87
N GLU A 66 7.06 23.25 2.65
CA GLU A 66 8.16 24.23 2.56
C GLU A 66 8.94 24.10 1.24
N ASN A 67 8.98 22.90 0.64
CA ASN A 67 9.77 22.63 -0.57
C ASN A 67 9.13 21.56 -1.47
N THR A 68 7.90 21.82 -1.91
CA THR A 68 7.08 20.82 -2.62
C THR A 68 7.75 20.32 -3.89
N ASP A 69 8.31 21.24 -4.69
CA ASP A 69 8.96 20.89 -5.95
C ASP A 69 10.15 19.94 -5.76
N ALA A 70 10.93 20.13 -4.69
CA ALA A 70 12.09 19.29 -4.45
C ALA A 70 11.72 17.93 -3.86
N ILE A 71 10.69 17.88 -3.00
CA ILE A 71 10.30 16.67 -2.28
C ILE A 71 9.30 15.85 -3.10
N LEU A 72 8.15 16.43 -3.45
CA LEU A 72 7.08 15.74 -4.17
C LEU A 72 7.13 15.93 -5.69
N GLY A 73 7.60 17.08 -6.16
CA GLY A 73 7.57 17.47 -7.57
C GLY A 73 6.52 18.54 -7.88
N LYS A 74 6.69 19.21 -9.02
CA LYS A 74 5.85 20.35 -9.44
C LYS A 74 4.34 20.07 -9.50
N PRO A 75 3.86 18.88 -9.92
CA PRO A 75 2.43 18.59 -9.96
C PRO A 75 1.72 18.68 -8.60
N PHE A 76 2.48 18.64 -7.49
CA PHE A 76 1.93 18.61 -6.13
C PHE A 76 1.89 19.98 -5.43
N ARG A 77 2.27 21.08 -6.11
CA ARG A 77 2.17 22.44 -5.53
C ARG A 77 0.76 22.70 -5.01
N ASP A 78 0.66 23.12 -3.75
CA ASP A 78 -0.61 23.37 -3.03
C ASP A 78 -1.55 22.16 -2.92
N LYS A 79 -1.01 20.93 -3.04
CA LYS A 79 -1.76 19.68 -2.96
C LYS A 79 -1.26 18.81 -1.80
N PRO A 80 -2.14 18.02 -1.16
CA PRO A 80 -1.72 17.06 -0.15
C PRO A 80 -0.92 15.92 -0.77
N PHE A 81 -0.19 15.18 0.06
CA PHE A 81 0.42 13.93 -0.39
C PHE A 81 -0.69 12.91 -0.73
N PRO A 82 -0.69 12.31 -1.94
CA PRO A 82 -1.87 11.60 -2.44
C PRO A 82 -2.01 10.15 -1.94
N LEU A 83 -0.99 9.60 -1.26
CA LEU A 83 -0.94 8.19 -0.88
C LEU A 83 -0.90 8.00 0.63
N LEU A 84 -1.22 6.78 1.05
CA LEU A 84 -0.92 6.26 2.38
C LEU A 84 -0.28 4.87 2.20
N ILE A 85 0.86 4.67 2.84
CA ILE A 85 1.64 3.42 2.75
C ILE A 85 1.60 2.73 4.08
N LYS A 86 1.21 1.45 4.08
CA LYS A 86 1.12 0.65 5.29
C LYS A 86 1.82 -0.69 5.15
N ILE A 87 2.17 -1.26 6.29
CA ILE A 87 2.35 -2.70 6.45
C ILE A 87 1.27 -3.18 7.42
N ILE A 88 0.56 -4.23 7.02
CA ILE A 88 -0.56 -4.81 7.78
C ILE A 88 -0.16 -6.21 8.27
N ASP A 89 -0.28 -6.43 9.58
CA ASP A 89 -0.10 -7.72 10.24
C ASP A 89 -1.45 -8.27 10.71
N ALA A 90 -2.02 -9.16 9.90
CA ALA A 90 -3.28 -9.82 10.18
C ALA A 90 -3.03 -11.13 10.94
N LYS A 91 -3.02 -11.08 12.27
CA LYS A 91 -3.03 -12.28 13.12
C LYS A 91 -4.38 -12.99 13.02
N GLU A 92 -5.46 -12.22 13.02
CA GLU A 92 -6.82 -12.71 12.80
C GLU A 92 -7.41 -12.13 11.51
N LYS A 93 -8.53 -12.70 11.04
CA LYS A 93 -9.24 -12.16 9.89
C LYS A 93 -9.70 -10.73 10.18
N LEU A 94 -9.40 -9.81 9.26
CA LEU A 94 -9.99 -8.47 9.25
C LEU A 94 -11.47 -8.57 8.89
N SER A 95 -12.23 -7.51 9.18
CA SER A 95 -13.60 -7.42 8.68
C SER A 95 -13.65 -7.46 7.15
N VAL A 96 -14.75 -7.95 6.59
CA VAL A 96 -15.05 -7.81 5.17
C VAL A 96 -15.52 -6.38 4.90
N GLN A 97 -14.90 -5.77 3.91
CA GLN A 97 -14.97 -4.34 3.65
C GLN A 97 -15.15 -4.07 2.16
N VAL A 98 -15.61 -2.86 1.87
CA VAL A 98 -15.64 -2.28 0.54
C VAL A 98 -15.33 -0.79 0.65
N HIS A 99 -14.74 -0.23 -0.40
CA HIS A 99 -14.33 1.16 -0.46
C HIS A 99 -15.10 1.92 -1.55
N PRO A 100 -15.49 3.19 -1.31
CA PRO A 100 -16.11 4.03 -2.32
C PRO A 100 -15.09 4.52 -3.36
N ASP A 101 -15.59 4.94 -4.52
CA ASP A 101 -14.82 5.75 -5.48
C ASP A 101 -14.85 7.23 -5.08
N ASP A 102 -14.09 8.07 -5.80
CA ASP A 102 -14.02 9.50 -5.50
C ASP A 102 -15.39 10.18 -5.67
N ALA A 103 -16.19 9.78 -6.67
CA ALA A 103 -17.50 10.37 -6.95
C ALA A 103 -18.52 10.07 -5.84
N TYR A 104 -18.55 8.85 -5.32
CA TYR A 104 -19.40 8.48 -4.19
C TYR A 104 -18.94 9.17 -2.91
N ALA A 105 -17.62 9.21 -2.65
CA ALA A 105 -17.06 9.90 -1.50
C ALA A 105 -17.41 11.40 -1.53
N GLU A 106 -17.18 12.10 -2.64
CA GLU A 106 -17.52 13.54 -2.76
C GLU A 106 -19.01 13.82 -2.46
N LYS A 107 -19.90 12.92 -2.90
CA LYS A 107 -21.35 13.09 -2.72
C LYS A 107 -21.86 12.76 -1.33
N TYR A 108 -21.34 11.71 -0.69
CA TYR A 108 -21.92 11.13 0.54
C TYR A 108 -20.98 11.17 1.76
N ASP A 109 -19.72 11.50 1.56
CA ASP A 109 -18.69 11.62 2.59
C ASP A 109 -17.65 12.68 2.20
N PRO A 110 -18.04 13.98 2.14
CA PRO A 110 -17.20 15.05 1.58
C PRO A 110 -15.94 15.36 2.40
N GLN A 111 -15.80 14.73 3.58
CA GLN A 111 -14.57 14.79 4.38
C GLN A 111 -13.59 13.67 4.04
N SER A 112 -13.98 12.75 3.15
CA SER A 112 -13.19 11.62 2.69
C SER A 112 -12.93 11.68 1.18
N ALA A 113 -12.01 10.84 0.71
CA ALA A 113 -11.80 10.54 -0.69
C ALA A 113 -12.20 9.08 -0.99
N GLY A 114 -12.28 8.75 -2.28
CA GLY A 114 -12.31 7.35 -2.70
C GLY A 114 -11.07 6.61 -2.22
N LYS A 115 -11.15 5.28 -2.22
CA LYS A 115 -10.06 4.44 -1.76
C LYS A 115 -9.87 3.24 -2.68
N LYS A 116 -9.06 3.45 -3.71
CA LYS A 116 -8.35 2.40 -4.44
C LYS A 116 -7.10 2.01 -3.65
N GLU A 117 -6.84 0.72 -3.60
CA GLU A 117 -5.67 0.19 -2.90
C GLU A 117 -5.07 -1.01 -3.63
N ALA A 118 -3.85 -1.35 -3.25
CA ALA A 118 -3.12 -2.48 -3.76
C ALA A 118 -2.29 -3.12 -2.65
N TRP A 119 -2.23 -4.44 -2.67
CA TRP A 119 -1.53 -5.23 -1.68
C TRP A 119 -0.41 -6.04 -2.32
N THR A 120 0.71 -6.17 -1.62
CA THR A 120 1.76 -7.15 -1.92
C THR A 120 2.07 -7.95 -0.65
N VAL A 121 1.91 -9.26 -0.72
CA VAL A 121 2.14 -10.15 0.42
C VAL A 121 3.65 -10.25 0.72
N LEU A 122 4.04 -9.89 1.94
CA LEU A 122 5.42 -10.00 2.43
C LEU A 122 5.68 -11.37 3.06
N GLN A 123 4.68 -11.92 3.73
CA GLN A 123 4.72 -13.26 4.34
C GLN A 123 3.29 -13.78 4.51
N ALA A 124 3.09 -15.08 4.34
CA ALA A 124 1.82 -15.76 4.59
C ALA A 124 2.05 -17.10 5.30
N GLU A 125 1.27 -17.39 6.35
CA GLU A 125 1.28 -18.70 6.99
C GLU A 125 0.63 -19.77 6.08
N PRO A 126 0.99 -21.06 6.23
CA PRO A 126 0.38 -22.14 5.46
C PRO A 126 -1.15 -22.11 5.54
N GLY A 127 -1.81 -22.10 4.39
CA GLY A 127 -3.28 -22.08 4.30
C GLY A 127 -3.92 -20.68 4.44
N SER A 128 -3.12 -19.62 4.59
CA SER A 128 -3.61 -18.24 4.57
C SER A 128 -4.32 -17.94 3.24
N LYS A 129 -5.42 -17.19 3.34
CA LYS A 129 -6.21 -16.75 2.19
C LYS A 129 -6.63 -15.31 2.40
N LEU A 130 -6.80 -14.56 1.32
CA LEU A 130 -7.52 -13.30 1.35
C LEU A 130 -8.83 -13.39 0.60
N VAL A 131 -9.73 -12.45 0.85
CA VAL A 131 -10.95 -12.28 0.07
C VAL A 131 -10.72 -11.15 -0.94
N CYS A 132 -11.03 -11.41 -2.21
CA CYS A 132 -11.12 -10.36 -3.23
C CYS A 132 -12.21 -10.73 -4.26
N GLY A 133 -13.33 -10.01 -4.21
CA GLY A 133 -14.51 -10.23 -5.04
C GLY A 133 -15.45 -11.32 -4.52
N PHE A 134 -16.59 -11.45 -5.20
CA PHE A 134 -17.54 -12.55 -5.00
C PHE A 134 -17.11 -13.81 -5.78
N LEU A 135 -17.47 -14.97 -5.25
CA LEU A 135 -17.20 -16.27 -5.87
C LEU A 135 -17.98 -16.45 -7.19
N ASN A 136 -19.20 -15.92 -7.21
CA ASN A 136 -20.07 -15.81 -8.38
C ASN A 136 -20.70 -14.42 -8.38
N ALA A 137 -21.21 -13.97 -9.52
CA ALA A 137 -22.04 -12.76 -9.53
C ALA A 137 -23.25 -12.95 -8.60
N THR A 138 -23.62 -11.90 -7.87
CA THR A 138 -24.76 -11.89 -6.94
C THR A 138 -25.59 -10.62 -7.15
N SER A 139 -26.59 -10.39 -6.31
CA SER A 139 -27.36 -9.14 -6.29
C SER A 139 -27.25 -8.46 -4.93
N ARG A 140 -27.66 -7.18 -4.91
CA ARG A 140 -27.78 -6.42 -3.67
C ARG A 140 -28.69 -7.10 -2.66
N GLU A 141 -29.84 -7.59 -3.10
CA GLU A 141 -30.86 -8.21 -2.24
C GLU A 141 -30.38 -9.55 -1.67
N GLU A 142 -29.77 -10.40 -2.52
CA GLU A 142 -29.22 -11.69 -2.10
C GLU A 142 -28.10 -11.50 -1.07
N PHE A 143 -27.13 -10.63 -1.40
CA PHE A 143 -26.01 -10.39 -0.51
C PHE A 143 -26.43 -9.73 0.81
N LYS A 144 -27.37 -8.78 0.79
CA LYS A 144 -27.95 -8.20 2.00
C LYS A 144 -28.58 -9.29 2.89
N SER A 145 -29.35 -10.20 2.31
CA SER A 145 -29.97 -11.31 3.06
C SER A 145 -28.92 -12.22 3.70
N LEU A 146 -27.82 -12.50 2.99
CA LEU A 146 -26.71 -13.29 3.54
C LEU A 146 -26.00 -12.58 4.70
N VAL A 147 -25.81 -11.26 4.62
CA VAL A 147 -25.25 -10.48 5.74
C VAL A 147 -26.17 -10.56 6.97
N GLU A 148 -27.48 -10.38 6.80
CA GLU A 148 -28.47 -10.47 7.88
C GLU A 148 -28.53 -11.87 8.52
N GLN A 149 -28.28 -12.92 7.72
CA GLN A 149 -28.21 -14.31 8.19
C GLN A 149 -26.83 -14.71 8.74
N ASN A 150 -25.85 -13.80 8.78
CA ASN A 150 -24.48 -14.07 9.17
C ASN A 150 -23.79 -15.17 8.30
N LYS A 151 -24.08 -15.16 6.99
CA LYS A 151 -23.59 -16.10 5.97
C LYS A 151 -22.84 -15.43 4.81
N ALA A 152 -22.51 -14.14 4.94
CA ALA A 152 -21.88 -13.37 3.88
C ALA A 152 -20.57 -14.01 3.37
N GLU A 153 -19.78 -14.66 4.25
CA GLU A 153 -18.52 -15.32 3.88
C GLU A 153 -18.69 -16.47 2.86
N GLU A 154 -19.87 -17.11 2.80
CA GLU A 154 -20.15 -18.26 1.93
C GLU A 154 -20.08 -17.91 0.43
N VAL A 155 -20.30 -16.64 0.08
CA VAL A 155 -20.28 -16.15 -1.31
C VAL A 155 -19.02 -15.36 -1.67
N LEU A 156 -18.06 -15.25 -0.75
CA LEU A 156 -16.82 -14.50 -0.97
C LEU A 156 -15.76 -15.37 -1.64
N ARG A 157 -15.05 -14.80 -2.63
CA ARG A 157 -13.95 -15.48 -3.30
C ARG A 157 -12.71 -15.46 -2.41
N GLN A 158 -12.40 -16.60 -1.79
CA GLN A 158 -11.18 -16.79 -1.01
C GLN A 158 -10.03 -17.27 -1.90
N ILE A 159 -8.92 -16.55 -1.90
CA ILE A 159 -7.75 -16.79 -2.74
C ILE A 159 -6.58 -17.18 -1.82
N PRO A 160 -6.00 -18.38 -1.96
CA PRO A 160 -4.74 -18.73 -1.29
C PRO A 160 -3.63 -17.77 -1.70
N VAL A 161 -2.78 -17.41 -0.74
CA VAL A 161 -1.71 -16.42 -0.98
C VAL A 161 -0.34 -16.94 -0.58
N ASN A 162 0.68 -16.47 -1.29
CA ASN A 162 2.10 -16.70 -1.03
C ASN A 162 2.85 -15.36 -1.01
N GLU A 163 4.09 -15.37 -0.51
CA GLU A 163 5.00 -14.21 -0.62
C GLU A 163 5.12 -13.74 -2.07
N GLY A 164 4.98 -12.43 -2.27
CA GLY A 164 5.11 -11.78 -3.58
C GLY A 164 3.79 -11.67 -4.36
N ASP A 165 2.74 -12.40 -3.98
CA ASP A 165 1.42 -12.25 -4.62
C ASP A 165 0.93 -10.81 -4.42
N SER A 166 0.39 -10.22 -5.50
CA SER A 166 -0.05 -8.82 -5.51
C SER A 166 -1.48 -8.68 -6.04
N PHE A 167 -2.26 -7.81 -5.41
CA PHE A 167 -3.69 -7.66 -5.64
C PHE A 167 -4.05 -6.20 -5.85
N LEU A 168 -4.94 -5.94 -6.80
CA LEU A 168 -5.51 -4.62 -7.03
C LEU A 168 -6.96 -4.60 -6.54
N LEU A 169 -7.28 -3.63 -5.70
CA LEU A 169 -8.60 -3.49 -5.10
C LEU A 169 -9.21 -2.19 -5.61
N ASN A 170 -9.95 -2.32 -6.70
CA ASN A 170 -10.73 -1.21 -7.23
C ASN A 170 -11.86 -0.84 -6.25
N PRO A 171 -12.26 0.45 -6.20
CA PRO A 171 -13.47 0.85 -5.52
C PRO A 171 -14.67 -0.05 -5.87
N GLY A 172 -15.48 -0.38 -4.86
CA GLY A 172 -16.59 -1.32 -4.97
C GLY A 172 -16.22 -2.79 -4.89
N ARG A 173 -14.95 -3.18 -5.02
CA ARG A 173 -14.55 -4.59 -4.90
C ARG A 173 -14.58 -5.03 -3.44
N ILE A 174 -15.41 -6.02 -3.10
CA ILE A 174 -15.46 -6.57 -1.74
C ILE A 174 -14.18 -7.32 -1.40
N HIS A 175 -13.62 -7.11 -0.20
CA HIS A 175 -12.35 -7.70 0.18
C HIS A 175 -12.17 -7.84 1.69
N ALA A 176 -11.20 -8.67 2.08
CA ALA A 176 -10.76 -8.84 3.46
C ALA A 176 -9.38 -9.49 3.48
N ILE A 177 -8.53 -9.07 4.42
CA ILE A 177 -7.27 -9.76 4.71
C ILE A 177 -7.58 -10.90 5.70
N GLY A 178 -7.23 -12.13 5.34
CA GLY A 178 -7.38 -13.28 6.23
C GLY A 178 -6.28 -13.36 7.28
N ALA A 179 -6.47 -14.27 8.23
CA ALA A 179 -5.49 -14.54 9.28
C ALA A 179 -4.19 -15.08 8.70
N GLY A 180 -3.07 -14.80 9.38
CA GLY A 180 -1.75 -15.32 9.06
C GLY A 180 -0.97 -14.51 8.02
N ILE A 181 -1.49 -13.37 7.55
CA ILE A 181 -0.91 -12.59 6.45
C ILE A 181 -0.19 -11.33 6.96
N LEU A 182 1.04 -11.12 6.49
CA LEU A 182 1.76 -9.85 6.56
C LEU A 182 1.87 -9.28 5.14
N LEU A 183 1.39 -8.07 4.90
CA LEU A 183 1.43 -7.45 3.57
C LEU A 183 1.77 -5.96 3.61
N MET A 184 2.28 -5.45 2.49
CA MET A 184 2.38 -4.01 2.21
C MET A 184 1.12 -3.56 1.49
N GLU A 185 0.60 -2.39 1.88
CA GLU A 185 -0.53 -1.73 1.23
C GLU A 185 -0.11 -0.36 0.69
N VAL A 186 -0.43 -0.12 -0.58
CA VAL A 186 -0.37 1.20 -1.23
C VAL A 186 -1.81 1.60 -1.52
N GLN A 187 -2.23 2.75 -1.00
CA GLN A 187 -3.60 3.23 -1.18
C GLN A 187 -3.63 4.74 -1.44
N GLN A 188 -4.75 5.24 -1.96
CA GLN A 188 -5.09 6.66 -1.86
C GLN A 188 -5.02 7.11 -0.39
N SER A 189 -4.69 8.37 -0.14
CA SER A 189 -4.70 8.95 1.22
C SER A 189 -6.14 9.12 1.72
N SER A 190 -6.74 8.00 2.17
CA SER A 190 -8.12 7.88 2.61
C SER A 190 -8.25 6.75 3.63
N ASP A 191 -8.98 6.97 4.73
CA ASP A 191 -9.31 5.92 5.69
C ASP A 191 -10.78 5.46 5.58
N SER A 192 -11.45 5.81 4.47
CA SER A 192 -12.84 5.44 4.21
C SER A 192 -13.02 3.93 4.09
N THR A 193 -13.73 3.36 5.06
CA THR A 193 -13.91 1.92 5.16
C THR A 193 -15.37 1.58 5.45
N TYR A 194 -16.07 0.98 4.48
CA TYR A 194 -17.42 0.48 4.72
C TYR A 194 -17.38 -1.00 5.08
N ARG A 195 -17.40 -1.24 6.39
CA ARG A 195 -17.50 -2.58 6.96
C ARG A 195 -18.84 -3.22 6.63
N VAL A 196 -18.80 -4.40 6.04
CA VAL A 196 -19.97 -5.14 5.56
C VAL A 196 -20.28 -6.34 6.45
N TYR A 197 -19.25 -7.05 6.88
CA TYR A 197 -19.37 -8.25 7.69
C TYR A 197 -18.18 -8.39 8.63
N ASP A 198 -18.41 -8.83 9.86
CA ASP A 198 -17.37 -8.87 10.90
C ASP A 198 -17.42 -10.08 11.82
N TYR A 199 -17.94 -11.21 11.33
CA TYR A 199 -17.94 -12.49 12.04
C TYR A 199 -18.61 -12.41 13.44
N GLY A 200 -19.62 -11.56 13.60
CA GLY A 200 -20.33 -11.35 14.87
C GLY A 200 -19.60 -10.46 15.89
N ARG A 201 -18.45 -9.87 15.55
CA ARG A 201 -17.76 -8.91 16.44
C ARG A 201 -18.57 -7.61 16.58
N PRO A 202 -18.61 -6.97 17.77
CA PRO A 202 -19.47 -5.82 18.06
C PRO A 202 -18.91 -4.50 17.52
N ARG A 203 -18.51 -4.46 16.25
CA ARG A 203 -18.08 -3.24 15.56
C ARG A 203 -19.16 -2.77 14.59
N GLU A 204 -19.22 -1.46 14.40
CA GLU A 204 -20.18 -0.86 13.47
C GLU A 204 -20.02 -1.41 12.05
N LEU A 205 -21.16 -1.79 11.45
CA LEU A 205 -21.31 -2.12 10.05
C LEU A 205 -21.91 -0.92 9.33
N HIS A 206 -21.40 -0.62 8.14
CA HIS A 206 -21.84 0.50 7.30
C HIS A 206 -22.72 -0.03 6.16
N LEU A 207 -23.68 -0.90 6.47
CA LEU A 207 -24.31 -1.80 5.50
C LEU A 207 -24.96 -1.04 4.33
N GLN A 208 -25.67 0.06 4.59
CA GLN A 208 -26.29 0.84 3.52
C GLN A 208 -25.26 1.41 2.55
N LYS A 209 -24.24 2.11 3.07
CA LYS A 209 -23.15 2.68 2.25
C LYS A 209 -22.38 1.59 1.51
N ALA A 210 -22.10 0.47 2.16
CA ALA A 210 -21.44 -0.67 1.55
C ALA A 210 -22.24 -1.24 0.36
N LEU A 211 -23.53 -1.51 0.56
CA LEU A 211 -24.40 -2.02 -0.50
C LEU A 211 -24.55 -1.05 -1.68
N ASP A 212 -24.39 0.26 -1.47
CA ASP A 212 -24.47 1.26 -2.53
C ASP A 212 -23.24 1.27 -3.44
N VAL A 213 -22.08 0.88 -2.93
CA VAL A 213 -20.81 0.95 -3.69
C VAL A 213 -20.34 -0.41 -4.19
N LEU A 214 -20.91 -1.52 -3.70
CA LEU A 214 -20.48 -2.86 -4.08
C LEU A 214 -20.62 -3.12 -5.58
N ASP A 215 -19.53 -3.60 -6.17
CA ASP A 215 -19.55 -4.30 -7.44
C ASP A 215 -19.96 -5.76 -7.19
N TYR A 216 -21.18 -6.09 -7.63
CA TYR A 216 -21.77 -7.43 -7.48
C TYR A 216 -21.35 -8.41 -8.58
N SER A 217 -20.43 -8.02 -9.46
CA SER A 217 -19.86 -8.91 -10.46
C SER A 217 -19.08 -10.08 -9.82
N GLY A 218 -18.93 -11.16 -10.58
CA GLY A 218 -18.21 -12.35 -10.14
C GLY A 218 -16.68 -12.16 -10.12
N PRO A 219 -15.92 -13.27 -10.17
CA PRO A 219 -14.46 -13.24 -10.19
C PRO A 219 -13.92 -12.44 -11.38
N SER A 220 -12.84 -11.69 -11.15
CA SER A 220 -12.11 -10.98 -12.20
C SER A 220 -10.64 -11.38 -12.16
N GLU A 221 -10.04 -11.63 -13.32
CA GLU A 221 -8.60 -11.88 -13.41
C GLU A 221 -7.78 -10.62 -13.08
N ALA A 222 -8.36 -9.42 -13.22
CA ALA A 222 -7.68 -8.16 -12.94
C ALA A 222 -7.47 -7.90 -11.44
N ASP A 223 -8.14 -8.65 -10.57
CA ASP A 223 -7.97 -8.57 -9.12
C ASP A 223 -6.56 -9.02 -8.69
N VAL A 224 -5.96 -9.96 -9.43
CA VAL A 224 -4.61 -10.47 -9.20
C VAL A 224 -3.68 -9.81 -10.20
N MET A 225 -2.75 -9.00 -9.71
CA MET A 225 -1.84 -8.28 -10.59
C MET A 225 -0.91 -9.26 -11.30
N LYS A 226 -0.82 -9.14 -12.62
CA LYS A 226 0.10 -9.92 -13.45
C LYS A 226 1.31 -9.03 -13.78
N PRO A 227 2.53 -9.37 -13.30
CA PRO A 227 3.71 -8.56 -13.56
C PRO A 227 4.02 -8.45 -15.06
N GLU A 228 4.05 -7.23 -15.60
CA GLU A 228 4.42 -6.93 -16.98
C GLU A 228 5.92 -6.57 -17.06
N PRO A 229 6.75 -7.31 -17.82
CA PRO A 229 8.18 -7.00 -17.92
C PRO A 229 8.42 -5.60 -18.51
N LYS A 230 9.35 -4.84 -17.90
CA LYS A 230 9.84 -3.56 -18.42
C LYS A 230 11.36 -3.57 -18.51
N THR A 231 11.91 -2.69 -19.32
CA THR A 231 13.36 -2.58 -19.49
C THR A 231 13.99 -1.84 -18.31
N TRP A 232 15.07 -2.41 -17.79
CA TRP A 232 15.95 -1.76 -16.81
C TRP A 232 17.36 -2.36 -16.92
N GLY A 233 18.40 -1.52 -16.97
CA GLY A 233 19.78 -1.96 -17.22
C GLY A 233 20.44 -2.66 -16.04
N ASP A 234 19.97 -2.41 -14.81
CA ASP A 234 20.63 -2.87 -13.59
C ASP A 234 20.00 -4.12 -12.96
N GLY A 235 18.96 -4.70 -13.56
CA GLY A 235 18.27 -5.85 -12.99
C GLY A 235 17.01 -6.21 -13.77
N THR A 236 16.09 -6.90 -13.10
CA THR A 236 14.78 -7.22 -13.66
C THR A 236 13.75 -6.24 -13.12
N ARG A 237 12.88 -5.74 -14.00
CA ARG A 237 11.84 -4.77 -13.67
C ARG A 237 10.50 -5.28 -14.17
N PHE A 238 9.49 -5.22 -13.33
CA PHE A 238 8.11 -5.54 -13.70
C PHE A 238 7.15 -4.45 -13.25
N ARG A 239 6.18 -4.11 -14.08
CA ARG A 239 5.04 -3.28 -13.72
C ARG A 239 3.91 -4.15 -13.19
N LEU A 240 3.46 -3.88 -11.97
CA LEU A 240 2.31 -4.57 -11.38
C LEU A 240 1.00 -3.85 -11.71
N THR A 241 1.00 -2.52 -11.59
CA THR A 241 -0.11 -1.67 -11.99
C THR A 241 0.36 -0.26 -12.31
N ALA A 242 -0.36 0.42 -13.18
CA ALA A 242 -0.24 1.84 -13.46
C ALA A 242 -1.64 2.36 -13.77
N ASN A 243 -2.21 3.16 -12.86
CA ASN A 243 -3.60 3.62 -12.95
C ASN A 243 -3.72 5.12 -12.63
N ASP A 244 -4.93 5.63 -12.50
CA ASP A 244 -5.20 7.04 -12.19
C ASP A 244 -4.68 7.46 -10.81
N LYS A 245 -4.63 6.55 -9.83
CA LYS A 245 -4.32 6.86 -8.42
C LYS A 245 -2.88 6.58 -8.02
N PHE A 246 -2.30 5.49 -8.51
CA PHE A 246 -0.91 5.13 -8.24
C PHE A 246 -0.33 4.19 -9.30
N LEU A 247 0.98 4.06 -9.25
CA LEU A 247 1.76 3.02 -9.93
C LEU A 247 2.48 2.15 -8.91
N MET A 248 2.64 0.87 -9.23
CA MET A 248 3.51 -0.06 -8.52
C MET A 248 4.34 -0.89 -9.51
N GLU A 249 5.62 -0.97 -9.23
CA GLU A 249 6.58 -1.82 -9.94
C GLU A 249 7.41 -2.64 -8.94
N THR A 250 8.04 -3.69 -9.43
CA THR A 250 9.06 -4.43 -8.69
C THR A 250 10.40 -4.38 -9.41
N LEU A 251 11.46 -4.18 -8.64
CA LEU A 251 12.85 -4.26 -9.09
C LEU A 251 13.53 -5.44 -8.41
N GLU A 252 14.20 -6.28 -9.19
CA GLU A 252 14.97 -7.43 -8.68
C GLU A 252 16.44 -7.28 -9.06
N VAL A 253 17.31 -7.34 -8.06
CA VAL A 253 18.74 -7.15 -8.19
C VAL A 253 19.48 -8.32 -7.56
N SER A 254 20.33 -8.96 -8.35
CA SER A 254 21.17 -10.08 -7.91
C SER A 254 22.63 -9.66 -7.78
N GLY A 255 23.32 -10.24 -6.81
CA GLY A 255 24.75 -10.04 -6.56
C GLY A 255 25.01 -9.06 -5.42
N ASN A 256 25.61 -9.58 -4.34
CA ASN A 256 26.04 -8.76 -3.20
C ASN A 256 27.14 -7.79 -3.63
N GLY A 257 27.03 -6.53 -3.21
CA GLY A 257 27.91 -5.43 -3.59
C GLY A 257 27.58 -4.81 -4.95
N LYS A 258 26.54 -5.27 -5.66
CA LYS A 258 26.15 -4.67 -6.93
C LYS A 258 25.60 -3.26 -6.70
N THR A 259 26.23 -2.27 -7.32
CA THR A 259 25.71 -0.90 -7.40
C THR A 259 24.73 -0.77 -8.56
N PHE A 260 23.68 0.02 -8.38
CA PHE A 260 22.67 0.30 -9.39
C PHE A 260 22.07 1.71 -9.21
N GLN A 261 21.39 2.22 -10.23
CA GLN A 261 20.62 3.46 -10.14
C GLN A 261 19.14 3.16 -9.97
N ILE A 262 18.48 3.87 -9.05
CA ILE A 262 17.03 3.84 -8.95
C ILE A 262 16.45 4.72 -10.07
N LEU A 263 15.61 4.12 -10.92
CA LEU A 263 15.02 4.78 -12.08
C LEU A 263 13.91 5.77 -11.66
N ASN A 264 13.86 6.92 -12.34
CA ASN A 264 12.65 7.73 -12.40
C ASN A 264 11.65 7.13 -13.42
N VAL A 265 10.52 6.62 -12.94
CA VAL A 265 9.50 5.95 -13.77
C VAL A 265 8.48 6.92 -14.39
N TYR A 266 8.67 8.22 -14.25
CA TYR A 266 7.74 9.27 -14.69
C TYR A 266 8.33 10.20 -15.75
N SER A 267 7.47 10.82 -16.58
CA SER A 267 7.85 11.77 -17.63
C SER A 267 8.62 12.98 -17.10
N GLU A 268 8.30 13.42 -15.88
CA GLU A 268 9.03 14.42 -15.12
C GLU A 268 9.34 13.89 -13.70
N PRO A 269 10.37 14.40 -13.00
CA PRO A 269 10.68 13.96 -11.65
C PRO A 269 9.56 14.32 -10.66
N VAL A 270 8.95 13.29 -10.07
CA VAL A 270 8.07 13.34 -8.90
C VAL A 270 8.58 12.38 -7.86
N PHE A 271 8.07 12.42 -6.63
CA PHE A 271 8.47 11.45 -5.62
C PHE A 271 8.19 10.01 -6.04
N GLN A 272 9.00 9.09 -5.52
CA GLN A 272 8.74 7.65 -5.53
C GLN A 272 8.87 7.09 -4.12
N ILE A 273 8.26 5.95 -3.88
CA ILE A 273 8.30 5.24 -2.62
C ILE A 273 8.98 3.91 -2.87
N LEU A 274 10.04 3.66 -2.13
CA LEU A 274 10.80 2.41 -2.20
C LEU A 274 10.47 1.59 -0.96
N VAL A 275 10.05 0.34 -1.14
CA VAL A 275 9.90 -0.63 -0.05
C VAL A 275 10.74 -1.86 -0.35
N VAL A 276 11.51 -2.33 0.63
CA VAL A 276 12.26 -3.58 0.49
C VAL A 276 11.30 -4.75 0.73
N LEU A 277 10.92 -5.46 -0.34
CA LEU A 277 10.05 -6.63 -0.24
C LEU A 277 10.81 -7.86 0.25
N ARG A 278 12.09 -7.99 -0.14
CA ARG A 278 13.02 -9.03 0.30
C ARG A 278 14.46 -8.55 0.12
N GLY A 279 15.35 -9.00 1.00
CA GLY A 279 16.78 -8.72 0.90
C GLY A 279 17.20 -7.51 1.72
N LYS A 280 18.30 -6.87 1.31
CA LYS A 280 18.91 -5.77 2.04
C LYS A 280 19.64 -4.86 1.06
N ILE A 281 19.49 -3.55 1.20
CA ILE A 281 20.14 -2.55 0.35
C ILE A 281 20.69 -1.40 1.18
N GLU A 282 21.59 -0.65 0.58
CA GLU A 282 21.97 0.70 1.01
C GLU A 282 21.55 1.69 -0.08
N VAL A 283 20.88 2.79 0.28
CA VAL A 283 20.47 3.85 -0.64
C VAL A 283 20.91 5.19 -0.07
N GLU A 284 21.85 5.87 -0.75
CA GLU A 284 22.37 7.17 -0.29
C GLU A 284 22.79 7.18 1.20
N GLY A 285 23.40 6.09 1.67
CA GLY A 285 23.85 5.89 3.06
C GLY A 285 22.81 5.30 4.03
N GLU A 286 21.54 5.17 3.61
CA GLU A 286 20.50 4.51 4.41
C GLU A 286 20.49 3.00 4.18
N ILE A 287 20.72 2.22 5.24
CA ILE A 287 20.59 0.76 5.18
C ILE A 287 19.13 0.38 5.41
N LEU A 288 18.59 -0.39 4.47
CA LEU A 288 17.20 -0.85 4.45
C LEU A 288 17.17 -2.38 4.36
N SER A 289 16.35 -2.99 5.20
CA SER A 289 16.07 -4.43 5.21
C SER A 289 14.59 -4.67 4.90
N GLN A 290 14.17 -5.93 4.78
CA GLN A 290 12.78 -6.27 4.46
C GLN A 290 11.76 -5.48 5.31
N GLY A 291 10.76 -4.91 4.64
CA GLY A 291 9.74 -4.03 5.22
C GLY A 291 10.17 -2.57 5.35
N ASP A 292 11.45 -2.21 5.31
CA ASP A 292 11.85 -0.80 5.39
C ASP A 292 11.36 -0.01 4.17
N THR A 293 10.92 1.21 4.44
CA THR A 293 10.34 2.14 3.47
C THR A 293 11.14 3.43 3.39
N LEU A 294 11.30 3.95 2.17
CA LEU A 294 12.01 5.20 1.89
C LEU A 294 11.22 6.03 0.86
N LEU A 295 11.09 7.34 1.10
CA LEU A 295 10.63 8.27 0.08
C LEU A 295 11.82 8.80 -0.70
N LEU A 296 11.80 8.59 -2.01
CA LEU A 296 12.73 9.13 -2.97
C LEU A 296 12.19 10.48 -3.43
N THR A 297 12.91 11.55 -3.15
CA THR A 297 12.45 12.90 -3.48
C THR A 297 12.51 13.16 -4.98
N ALA A 298 11.66 14.05 -5.49
CA ALA A 298 11.68 14.47 -6.89
C ALA A 298 13.06 15.03 -7.32
N SER A 299 13.69 15.85 -6.46
CA SER A 299 15.04 16.36 -6.69
C SER A 299 16.10 15.25 -6.67
N GLY A 300 16.00 14.29 -5.75
CA GLY A 300 16.87 13.12 -5.72
C GLY A 300 16.79 12.30 -7.01
N LEU A 301 15.59 12.01 -7.49
CA LEU A 301 15.37 11.29 -8.74
C LEU A 301 15.85 12.08 -9.98
N ASN A 302 15.80 13.41 -9.93
CA ASN A 302 16.38 14.26 -10.97
C ASN A 302 17.92 14.26 -10.96
N GLU A 303 18.53 14.24 -9.77
CA GLU A 303 19.99 14.19 -9.59
C GLU A 303 20.58 12.78 -9.78
N GLY A 304 19.74 11.74 -9.70
CA GLY A 304 20.15 10.33 -9.66
C GLY A 304 20.33 9.83 -8.22
N ILE A 305 19.81 8.64 -7.94
CA ILE A 305 19.87 7.97 -6.64
C ILE A 305 20.60 6.64 -6.82
N SER A 306 21.75 6.53 -6.15
CA SER A 306 22.58 5.33 -6.18
C SER A 306 22.20 4.39 -5.03
N ALA A 307 22.20 3.11 -5.33
CA ALA A 307 21.96 2.06 -4.34
C ALA A 307 22.97 0.92 -4.48
N VAL A 308 23.21 0.21 -3.38
CA VAL A 308 24.06 -0.98 -3.33
C VAL A 308 23.22 -2.14 -2.80
N ASN A 309 23.21 -3.25 -3.54
CA ASN A 309 22.61 -4.48 -3.07
C ASN A 309 23.51 -5.14 -2.03
N LEU A 310 23.00 -5.37 -0.82
CA LEU A 310 23.74 -5.98 0.30
C LEU A 310 23.33 -7.44 0.55
N ALA A 311 22.53 -8.03 -0.33
CA ALA A 311 22.07 -9.41 -0.25
C ALA A 311 22.44 -10.20 -1.52
N LYS A 312 22.30 -11.53 -1.46
CA LYS A 312 22.45 -12.38 -2.65
C LYS A 312 21.46 -11.96 -3.75
N GLU A 313 20.23 -11.66 -3.33
CA GLU A 313 19.12 -11.22 -4.17
C GLU A 313 18.26 -10.27 -3.34
N THR A 314 17.82 -9.19 -3.96
CA THR A 314 16.93 -8.20 -3.37
C THR A 314 15.75 -7.99 -4.31
N LYS A 315 14.55 -7.93 -3.73
CA LYS A 315 13.32 -7.52 -4.41
C LYS A 315 12.78 -6.25 -3.75
N LEU A 316 12.53 -5.23 -4.56
CA LEU A 316 12.04 -3.93 -4.13
C LEU A 316 10.69 -3.66 -4.76
N SER A 317 9.81 -2.97 -4.05
CA SER A 317 8.67 -2.28 -4.63
C SER A 317 9.05 -0.82 -4.88
N VAL A 318 8.72 -0.33 -6.07
CA VAL A 318 8.73 1.10 -6.39
C VAL A 318 7.30 1.52 -6.65
N SER A 319 6.77 2.40 -5.81
CA SER A 319 5.43 2.93 -5.94
C SER A 319 5.46 4.45 -6.09
N GLY A 320 4.38 5.05 -6.57
CA GLY A 320 4.28 6.51 -6.63
C GLY A 320 2.92 6.97 -7.15
N PRO A 321 2.78 8.28 -7.41
CA PRO A 321 1.50 8.87 -7.75
C PRO A 321 0.97 8.37 -9.10
N GLY A 322 -0.36 8.42 -9.24
CA GLY A 322 -1.04 7.97 -10.44
C GLY A 322 -1.01 8.97 -11.60
N SER A 323 -1.64 8.58 -12.71
CA SER A 323 -1.74 9.41 -13.91
C SER A 323 -2.61 10.65 -13.76
N ASP A 324 -3.38 10.77 -12.66
CA ASP A 324 -4.04 12.02 -12.28
C ASP A 324 -3.03 13.16 -12.04
N TRP A 325 -1.77 12.81 -11.75
CA TRP A 325 -0.71 13.77 -11.39
C TRP A 325 0.37 13.89 -12.46
N VAL A 326 0.80 12.76 -13.04
CA VAL A 326 1.97 12.72 -13.93
C VAL A 326 1.95 11.50 -14.85
N ALA A 327 2.46 11.64 -16.07
CA ALA A 327 2.53 10.52 -17.03
C ALA A 327 3.67 9.54 -16.69
N TYR A 328 3.43 8.26 -16.94
CA TYR A 328 4.41 7.20 -16.78
C TYR A 328 5.39 7.13 -17.96
N LYS A 329 6.62 6.69 -17.69
CA LYS A 329 7.55 6.19 -18.72
C LYS A 329 7.35 4.68 -18.89
N ASP A 330 7.57 4.19 -20.09
CA ASP A 330 7.72 2.75 -20.33
C ASP A 330 9.08 2.24 -19.84
#